data_AF-A0A445AP57-F1
#
_entry.id   AF-A0A445AP57-F1
#
_cell.length_a   1.000
_cell.length_b   1.000
_cell.length_c   1.000
_cell.angle_alpha   90.00
_cell.angle_beta   90.00
_cell.angle_gamma   90.00
#
_symmetry.space_group_name_H-M   'P 1'
#
loop_
_entity.id
_entity.type
_entity.pdbx_description
1 polymer ?
#
loop_
_entity_poly.entity_id
_entity_poly.type
_entity_poly.pdbx_seq_one_letter_code
_entity_poly.pdbx_strand_id
1 'polypeptide(L)' 'MGFTPPIPEGFWPPYDGSTVIPDPNKRRVSEGRPRCTRIQTTMDEADLNRPKRCGLCRQPGYTRRSCPQVGGPSQAGGR' A
#
# COMPACT_ATOMS: atom_id res chain seq x y z
N MET A 1 -12.18 -8.18 -9.18
CA MET A 1 -12.05 -7.69 -10.56
C MET A 1 -10.69 -8.12 -11.07
N GLY A 2 -10.62 -9.22 -11.82
CA GLY A 2 -9.39 -9.68 -12.46
C GLY A 2 -9.21 -8.98 -13.81
N PHE A 3 -7.97 -8.84 -14.25
CA PHE A 3 -7.69 -8.45 -15.62
C PHE A 3 -8.03 -9.64 -16.54
N THR A 4 -8.95 -9.42 -17.48
CA THR A 4 -9.19 -10.37 -18.57
C THR A 4 -8.56 -9.76 -19.82
N PRO A 5 -7.49 -10.37 -20.39
CA PRO A 5 -6.91 -9.86 -21.61
C PRO A 5 -7.95 -9.84 -22.73
N PRO A 6 -7.90 -8.85 -23.64
CA PRO A 6 -8.86 -8.74 -24.75
C PRO A 6 -8.83 -9.93 -25.72
N ILE A 7 -7.74 -10.68 -25.73
CA ILE A 7 -7.49 -11.79 -26.66
C ILE A 7 -7.38 -13.08 -25.84
N PRO A 8 -8.20 -14.11 -26.12
CA PRO A 8 -8.06 -15.41 -25.49
C PRO A 8 -6.69 -16.02 -25.80
N GLU A 9 -6.08 -16.70 -24.82
CA GLU A 9 -4.69 -17.20 -24.89
C GLU A 9 -4.41 -18.08 -26.11
N GLY A 10 -5.40 -18.83 -26.61
CA GLY A 10 -5.28 -19.67 -27.80
C GLY A 10 -5.13 -18.91 -29.13
N PHE A 11 -5.34 -17.58 -29.14
CA PHE A 11 -5.18 -16.73 -30.32
C PHE A 11 -3.90 -15.89 -30.27
N TRP A 12 -3.04 -16.11 -29.28
CA TRP A 12 -1.79 -15.36 -29.19
C TRP A 12 -0.83 -15.82 -30.30
N PRO A 13 -0.22 -14.89 -31.06
CA PRO A 13 0.80 -15.27 -32.03
C PRO A 13 1.99 -15.95 -31.34
N PRO A 14 2.69 -16.87 -32.01
CA PRO A 14 3.92 -17.44 -31.47
C PRO A 14 4.91 -16.34 -31.11
N TYR A 15 5.53 -16.43 -29.92
CA TYR A 15 6.58 -15.51 -29.53
C TYR A 15 7.83 -15.77 -30.38
N ASP A 16 8.18 -14.81 -31.23
CA ASP A 16 9.34 -14.84 -32.15
C ASP A 16 10.60 -14.17 -31.55
N GLY A 17 10.45 -13.56 -30.38
CA GLY A 17 11.55 -12.90 -29.67
C GLY A 17 12.50 -13.88 -28.98
N SER A 18 13.72 -13.40 -28.69
CA SER A 18 14.65 -14.12 -27.83
C SER A 18 14.13 -14.17 -26.39
N THR A 19 14.20 -15.31 -25.72
CA THR A 19 13.90 -15.41 -24.28
C THR A 19 14.94 -14.63 -23.49
N VAL A 20 14.58 -13.44 -23.00
CA VAL A 20 15.46 -12.64 -22.14
C VAL A 20 15.40 -13.20 -20.72
N ILE A 21 16.40 -14.00 -20.35
CA ILE A 21 16.58 -14.46 -18.97
C ILE A 21 17.39 -13.40 -18.22
N PRO A 22 16.85 -12.76 -17.17
CA PRO A 22 17.62 -11.81 -16.36
C PRO A 22 18.83 -12.49 -15.72
N ASP A 23 20.00 -11.86 -15.81
CA ASP A 23 21.24 -12.33 -15.18
C ASP A 23 21.03 -12.52 -13.66
N PRO A 24 21.17 -13.75 -13.12
CA PRO A 24 21.02 -14.02 -11.70
C PRO A 24 21.89 -13.14 -10.80
N ASN A 25 23.09 -12.75 -11.27
CA ASN A 25 24.04 -11.94 -10.51
C ASN A 25 23.66 -10.45 -10.47
N LYS A 26 22.85 -9.99 -11.43
CA LYS A 26 22.30 -8.63 -11.47
C LYS A 26 20.94 -8.53 -10.80
N ARG A 27 20.41 -9.64 -10.27
CA ARG A 27 19.20 -9.59 -9.44
C ARG A 27 19.50 -8.76 -8.21
N ARG A 28 18.59 -7.85 -7.87
CA ARG A 28 18.67 -7.15 -6.58
C ARG A 28 18.72 -8.21 -5.48
N VAL A 29 19.72 -8.11 -4.61
CA VAL A 29 19.79 -8.89 -3.38
C VAL A 29 18.48 -8.69 -2.64
N SER A 30 17.93 -9.76 -2.06
CA SER A 30 16.63 -9.75 -1.37
C SER A 30 16.61 -8.93 -0.07
N GLU A 31 17.62 -8.07 0.17
CA GLU A 31 17.59 -6.99 1.16
C GLU A 31 16.59 -5.88 0.76
N GLY A 32 15.38 -6.30 0.36
CA GLY A 32 14.20 -5.50 0.14
C GLY A 32 14.42 -4.11 -0.43
N ARG A 33 13.63 -3.17 0.09
CA ARG A 33 13.81 -1.75 -0.16
C ARG A 33 14.80 -1.25 0.90
N PRO A 34 15.86 -0.52 0.52
CA PRO A 34 16.66 0.22 1.48
C PRO A 34 15.72 1.01 2.39
N ARG A 35 15.94 0.99 3.71
CA ARG A 35 15.16 1.79 4.64
C ARG A 35 15.34 3.26 4.26
N CYS A 36 14.37 3.81 3.54
CA CYS A 36 14.33 5.24 3.26
C CYS A 36 13.89 5.95 4.54
N THR A 37 14.80 6.66 5.19
CA THR A 37 14.43 7.71 6.14
C THR A 37 13.92 8.88 5.32
N ARG A 38 12.61 9.13 5.38
CA ARG A 38 12.03 10.31 4.73
C ARG A 38 12.53 11.56 5.46
N ILE A 39 13.14 12.49 4.72
CA ILE A 39 13.46 13.82 5.24
C ILE A 39 12.12 14.53 5.50
N GLN A 40 11.88 14.93 6.76
CA GLN A 40 10.70 15.71 7.11
C GLN A 40 10.95 17.18 6.75
N THR A 41 10.00 17.78 6.05
CA THR A 41 9.99 19.22 5.76
C THR A 41 8.99 19.92 6.67
N THR A 42 8.99 21.26 6.67
CA THR A 42 8.04 22.05 7.49
C THR A 42 6.56 21.72 7.23
N MET A 43 6.23 21.22 6.03
CA MET A 43 4.87 20.78 5.67
C MET A 43 4.45 19.46 6.33
N ASP A 44 5.42 18.71 6.85
CA ASP A 44 5.23 17.42 7.51
C ASP A 44 5.09 17.53 9.03
N GLU A 45 5.41 18.70 9.57
CA GLU A 45 5.23 19.02 10.99
C GLU A 45 3.74 19.02 11.32
N ALA A 46 3.34 18.13 12.22
CA ALA A 46 1.99 18.13 12.73
C ALA A 46 1.85 19.23 13.79
N ASP A 47 0.76 20.00 13.73
CA ASP A 47 0.40 20.94 14.80
C ASP A 47 0.28 20.20 16.14
N LEU A 48 1.19 20.50 17.06
CA LEU A 48 1.23 19.90 18.40
C LEU A 48 -0.03 20.20 19.21
N ASN A 49 -0.73 21.30 18.89
CA ASN A 49 -1.97 21.67 19.54
C ASN A 49 -3.18 20.90 19.00
N ARG A 50 -3.01 20.14 17.91
CA ARG A 50 -4.09 19.33 17.35
C ARG A 50 -4.28 18.07 18.21
N PRO A 51 -5.43 17.88 18.87
CA PRO A 51 -5.67 16.71 19.68
C PRO A 51 -5.56 15.44 18.82
N LYS A 52 -4.81 14.45 19.32
CA LYS A 52 -4.70 13.14 18.68
C LYS A 52 -6.11 12.54 18.55
N ARG A 53 -6.45 12.16 17.33
CA ARG A 53 -7.74 11.51 17.01
C ARG A 53 -7.54 10.01 16.93
N CYS A 54 -8.57 9.26 17.29
CA CYS A 54 -8.60 7.83 17.11
C CYS A 54 -8.31 7.45 15.65
N GLY A 55 -7.43 6.48 15.43
CA GLY A 55 -7.07 6.01 14.10
C GLY A 55 -8.19 5.25 13.36
N LEU A 56 -9.27 4.87 14.05
CA LEU A 56 -10.44 4.19 13.47
C LEU A 56 -11.58 5.19 13.21
N CYS A 57 -12.18 5.73 14.27
CA CYS A 57 -13.37 6.58 14.20
C CYS A 57 -13.09 8.09 14.06
N ARG A 58 -11.81 8.49 14.08
CA ARG A 58 -11.35 9.90 14.04
C ARG A 58 -11.88 10.80 15.18
N GLN A 59 -12.47 10.24 16.24
CA GLN A 59 -12.90 11.01 17.41
C GLN A 59 -11.71 11.34 18.33
N PRO A 60 -11.68 12.53 18.95
CA PRO A 60 -10.67 12.89 19.94
C PRO A 60 -10.86 12.12 21.27
N GLY A 61 -9.87 12.19 22.16
CA GLY A 61 -9.96 11.69 23.54
C GLY A 61 -9.51 10.25 23.74
N TYR A 62 -9.37 9.46 22.67
CA TYR A 62 -8.86 8.09 22.77
C TYR A 62 -8.06 7.65 21.55
N THR A 63 -7.20 6.65 21.74
CA THR A 63 -6.40 6.07 20.67
C THR A 63 -7.15 4.91 20.01
N ARG A 64 -6.62 4.39 18.90
CA ARG A 64 -7.18 3.20 18.23
C ARG A 64 -7.35 2.01 19.19
N ARG A 65 -6.49 1.84 20.20
CA ARG A 65 -6.54 0.68 21.12
C ARG A 65 -7.76 0.69 22.04
N SER A 66 -8.22 1.86 22.45
CA SER A 66 -9.37 2.06 23.34
C SER A 66 -10.63 2.48 22.57
N CYS A 67 -10.64 2.29 21.26
CA CYS A 67 -11.79 2.68 20.45
C CYS A 67 -12.93 1.67 20.60
N PRO A 68 -14.16 2.12 20.89
CA PRO A 68 -15.31 1.22 21.04
C PRO A 68 -15.66 0.47 19.73
N GLN A 69 -15.13 0.92 18.59
CA GLN A 69 -15.32 0.27 17.29
C GLN A 69 -14.28 -0.81 16.97
N VAL A 70 -13.33 -1.12 17.88
CA VAL A 70 -12.26 -2.11 17.63
C VAL A 70 -12.82 -3.53 17.38
N GLY A 71 -14.01 -3.84 17.90
CA GLY A 71 -14.70 -5.13 17.69
C GLY A 71 -16.04 -5.04 16.96
N GLY A 72 -16.41 -3.88 16.40
CA GLY A 72 -17.66 -3.71 15.66
C GLY A 72 -17.52 -4.09 14.18
N PRO A 73 -18.59 -4.54 13.50
CA PRO A 73 -18.55 -4.74 12.05
C PRO A 73 -18.18 -3.40 11.38
N SER A 74 -17.17 -3.44 10.53
CA SER A 74 -16.71 -2.34 9.69
C SER A 74 -17.87 -1.83 8.83
N GLN A 75 -18.64 -0.84 9.32
CA GLN A 75 -19.67 -0.25 8.49
C GLN A 75 -18.99 0.61 7.43
N ALA A 76 -19.21 0.21 6.18
CA ALA A 76 -18.65 0.80 4.98
C ALA A 76 -18.84 2.32 4.96
N GLY A 77 -17.75 3.04 4.66
CA GLY A 77 -17.81 4.47 4.43
C GLY A 77 -18.65 4.78 3.20
N GLY A 78 -19.71 5.57 3.40
CA GLY A 78 -20.48 6.21 2.34
C GLY A 78 -20.47 7.72 2.55
N ARG A 79 -19.80 8.43 1.64
CA ARG A 79 -20.25 9.67 0.98
C ARG A 79 -19.22 10.12 -0.04
#